data_AF-A0A2X3BEB5-F1
#
_entry.id   AF-A0A2X3BEB5-F1
#
_cell.length_a   1.000
_cell.length_b   1.000
_cell.length_c   1.000
_cell.angle_alpha   90.00
_cell.angle_beta   90.00
_cell.angle_gamma   90.00
#
_symmetry.space_group_name_H-M   'P 1'
#
loop_
_entity.id
_entity.type
_entity.pdbx_description
1 polymer ?
#
loop_
_entity_poly.entity_id
_entity_poly.type
_entity_poly.pdbx_seq_one_letter_code
_entity_poly.pdbx_strand_id
1 'polypeptide(L)'
;MSKALDQNLCADFHCTDFQKLREINFDELIIIAPIRDATSFKQYIYPALLSITKEHNPDCEFAISEKNIVCVNSVKLPQKMLIKARNVFVPTQVKYDKEHLSFAMEHLRKFYYDENFDKGCERIYISRAKSAKRFLVNEKEFREFIEKKFGFKTLIMEEVTFKDKINYLSRAKVLLSVDGTSIMNYAYMQGGKAVALRVKEFPEYPFQTIFGVDFLPIICDIDTPVETDFGYGAVAPTWWASNIKADIPYIESKLKAYGIEPISQNPSTQANTHLKQSNTPKE
;
A
#
# COMPACT_ATOMS: atom_id res chain seq x y z
N MET A 1 -31.13 -1.51 -39.57
CA MET A 1 -31.75 -1.04 -38.31
C MET A 1 -30.76 -1.20 -37.18
N SER A 2 -30.06 -0.11 -36.88
CA SER A 2 -29.12 0.01 -35.77
C SER A 2 -29.92 -0.01 -34.47
N LYS A 3 -29.80 -1.07 -33.67
CA LYS A 3 -30.22 -1.02 -32.27
C LYS A 3 -29.14 -0.26 -31.53
N ALA A 4 -29.48 0.97 -31.14
CA ALA A 4 -28.72 1.79 -30.23
C ALA A 4 -28.31 0.92 -29.03
N LEU A 5 -27.00 0.73 -28.85
CA LEU A 5 -26.47 0.28 -27.58
C LEU A 5 -26.87 1.34 -26.56
N ASP A 6 -27.66 0.92 -25.59
CA ASP A 6 -28.14 1.72 -24.48
C ASP A 6 -26.95 2.36 -23.77
N GLN A 7 -26.73 3.65 -24.02
CA GLN A 7 -25.65 4.44 -23.41
C GLN A 7 -25.83 4.60 -21.88
N ASN A 8 -26.95 4.11 -21.33
CA ASN A 8 -27.25 4.16 -19.91
C ASN A 8 -26.59 3.04 -19.08
N LEU A 9 -26.05 1.96 -19.67
CA LEU A 9 -25.44 0.88 -18.87
C LEU A 9 -24.07 1.24 -18.27
N CYS A 10 -23.42 2.32 -18.74
CA CYS A 10 -22.15 2.78 -18.19
C CYS A 10 -22.29 3.90 -17.15
N ALA A 11 -23.50 4.43 -16.91
CA ALA A 11 -23.70 5.57 -16.03
C ALA A 11 -23.69 5.22 -14.52
N ASP A 12 -23.89 3.94 -14.18
CA ASP A 12 -24.14 3.51 -12.78
C ASP A 12 -22.92 2.92 -12.05
N PHE A 13 -21.73 2.89 -12.66
CA PHE A 13 -20.53 2.36 -11.98
C PHE A 13 -19.82 3.35 -11.06
N HIS A 14 -20.37 4.56 -10.89
CA HIS A 14 -20.01 5.46 -9.79
C HIS A 14 -20.77 5.05 -8.52
N CYS A 15 -20.57 3.81 -8.06
CA CYS A 15 -21.16 3.34 -6.82
C CYS A 15 -20.34 3.85 -5.63
N THR A 16 -20.52 5.14 -5.27
CA THR A 16 -20.04 5.70 -4.00
C THR A 16 -20.94 5.32 -2.81
N ASP A 17 -21.97 4.51 -3.04
CA ASP A 17 -22.96 4.12 -2.04
C ASP A 17 -22.69 2.71 -1.52
N PHE A 18 -22.15 2.63 -0.30
CA PHE A 18 -21.85 1.36 0.39
C PHE A 18 -23.10 0.53 0.71
N GLN A 19 -24.31 1.10 0.64
CA GLN A 19 -25.52 0.29 0.82
C GLN A 19 -25.64 -0.78 -0.27
N LYS A 20 -25.19 -0.49 -1.49
CA LYS A 20 -25.18 -1.47 -2.60
C LYS A 20 -24.11 -2.56 -2.45
N LEU A 21 -23.01 -2.30 -1.73
CA LEU A 21 -22.01 -3.35 -1.45
C LEU A 21 -22.56 -4.43 -0.50
N ARG A 22 -23.50 -4.07 0.39
CA ARG A 22 -24.23 -5.05 1.23
C ARG A 22 -25.23 -5.90 0.43
N GLU A 23 -25.56 -5.48 -0.80
CA GLU A 23 -26.38 -6.27 -1.73
C GLU A 23 -25.53 -7.27 -2.53
N ILE A 24 -24.19 -7.15 -2.50
CA ILE A 24 -23.31 -8.11 -3.15
C ILE A 24 -23.26 -9.39 -2.35
N ASN A 25 -23.83 -10.45 -2.92
CA ASN A 25 -23.62 -11.80 -2.42
C ASN A 25 -22.19 -12.25 -2.78
N PHE A 26 -21.25 -12.11 -1.83
CA PHE A 26 -19.84 -12.52 -2.00
C PHE A 26 -19.67 -14.03 -2.27
N ASP A 27 -20.65 -14.87 -1.90
CA ASP A 27 -20.65 -16.29 -2.26
C ASP A 27 -20.84 -16.54 -3.77
N GLU A 28 -21.45 -15.59 -4.47
CA GLU A 28 -21.68 -15.64 -5.91
C GLU A 28 -20.68 -14.78 -6.70
N LEU A 29 -19.80 -14.04 -6.01
CA LEU A 29 -18.83 -13.16 -6.63
C LEU A 29 -17.69 -13.98 -7.24
N ILE A 30 -17.44 -13.80 -8.54
CA ILE A 30 -16.32 -14.40 -9.27
C ILE A 30 -15.26 -13.35 -9.57
N ILE A 31 -14.01 -13.63 -9.19
CA ILE A 31 -12.85 -12.79 -9.54
C ILE A 31 -12.12 -13.42 -10.72
N ILE A 32 -11.99 -12.66 -11.81
CA ILE A 32 -11.18 -13.08 -12.96
C ILE A 32 -9.79 -12.45 -12.86
N ALA A 33 -8.79 -13.23 -12.47
CA ALA A 33 -7.42 -12.76 -12.24
C ALA A 33 -6.53 -13.03 -13.47
N PRO A 34 -5.99 -12.00 -14.14
CA PRO A 34 -5.10 -12.21 -15.28
C PRO A 34 -3.72 -12.73 -14.85
N ILE A 35 -3.30 -13.86 -15.42
CA ILE A 35 -1.92 -14.36 -15.34
C ILE A 35 -1.14 -13.77 -16.51
N ARG A 36 -0.30 -12.76 -16.20
CA ARG A 36 0.64 -12.16 -17.16
C ARG A 36 2.03 -12.79 -17.09
N ASP A 37 2.47 -13.13 -15.89
CA ASP A 37 3.72 -13.82 -15.59
C ASP A 37 3.48 -14.87 -14.50
N ALA A 38 3.79 -16.14 -14.77
CA ALA A 38 3.48 -17.23 -13.86
C ALA A 38 4.25 -17.12 -12.53
N THR A 39 5.48 -16.59 -12.56
CA THR A 39 6.34 -16.46 -11.37
C THR A 39 5.81 -15.38 -10.43
N SER A 40 5.61 -14.15 -10.94
CA SER A 40 5.06 -13.04 -10.16
C SER A 40 3.63 -13.31 -9.71
N PHE A 41 2.84 -14.00 -10.53
CA PHE A 41 1.48 -14.38 -10.15
C PHE A 41 1.50 -15.32 -8.95
N LYS A 42 2.27 -16.41 -9.00
CA LYS A 42 2.39 -17.36 -7.89
C LYS A 42 3.00 -16.75 -6.65
N GLN A 43 3.97 -15.85 -6.80
CA GLN A 43 4.70 -15.28 -5.67
C GLN A 43 3.93 -14.17 -4.94
N TYR A 44 3.14 -13.36 -5.65
CA TYR A 44 2.55 -12.15 -5.06
C TYR A 44 1.04 -12.04 -5.23
N ILE A 45 0.54 -12.31 -6.44
CA ILE A 45 -0.87 -12.05 -6.77
C ILE A 45 -1.76 -13.16 -6.20
N TYR A 46 -1.40 -14.43 -6.41
CA TYR A 46 -2.18 -15.56 -5.92
C TYR A 46 -2.26 -15.59 -4.39
N PRO A 47 -1.16 -15.40 -3.62
CA PRO A 47 -1.25 -15.31 -2.16
C PRO A 47 -2.14 -14.17 -1.67
N ALA A 48 -2.14 -13.01 -2.35
CA ALA A 48 -3.02 -11.89 -2.03
C ALA A 48 -4.49 -12.16 -2.37
N LEU A 49 -4.76 -12.95 -3.42
CA LEU A 49 -6.11 -13.42 -3.73
C LEU A 49 -6.58 -14.47 -2.71
N LEU A 50 -5.68 -15.37 -2.27
CA LEU A 50 -6.01 -16.34 -1.23
C LEU A 50 -6.32 -15.65 0.11
N SER A 51 -5.63 -14.56 0.47
CA SER A 51 -5.88 -13.86 1.74
C SER A 51 -7.27 -13.22 1.87
N ILE A 52 -8.02 -13.11 0.77
CA ILE A 52 -9.42 -12.66 0.74
C ILE A 52 -10.41 -13.82 0.57
N THR A 53 -9.99 -15.07 0.74
CA THR A 53 -10.89 -16.23 0.68
C THR A 53 -11.33 -16.72 2.06
N LYS A 54 -12.51 -17.33 2.13
CA LYS A 54 -13.08 -17.88 3.36
C LYS A 54 -12.19 -18.99 3.93
N GLU A 55 -11.54 -19.73 3.05
CA GLU A 55 -10.68 -20.87 3.37
C GLU A 55 -9.38 -20.42 4.07
N HIS A 56 -8.89 -19.22 3.79
CA HIS A 56 -7.65 -18.68 4.37
C HIS A 56 -7.90 -17.59 5.42
N ASN A 57 -9.05 -16.94 5.38
CA ASN A 57 -9.39 -15.81 6.25
C ASN A 57 -10.89 -15.84 6.63
N PRO A 58 -11.30 -16.74 7.53
CA PRO A 58 -12.71 -16.98 7.85
C PRO A 58 -13.40 -15.78 8.52
N ASP A 59 -12.63 -14.87 9.14
CA ASP A 59 -13.13 -13.69 9.83
C ASP A 59 -13.31 -12.47 8.89
N CYS A 60 -12.95 -12.60 7.61
CA CYS A 60 -13.11 -11.54 6.63
C CYS A 60 -14.57 -11.47 6.14
N GLU A 61 -15.26 -10.39 6.50
CA GLU A 61 -16.69 -10.17 6.20
C GLU A 61 -17.04 -10.22 4.70
N PHE A 62 -16.08 -9.87 3.84
CA PHE A 62 -16.22 -9.85 2.37
C PHE A 62 -15.43 -10.99 1.70
N ALA A 63 -15.11 -12.05 2.44
CA ALA A 63 -14.38 -13.17 1.88
C ALA A 63 -15.19 -13.91 0.80
N ILE A 64 -14.53 -14.23 -0.31
CA ILE A 64 -15.09 -15.08 -1.37
C ILE A 64 -14.66 -16.53 -1.18
N SER A 65 -15.30 -17.49 -1.86
CA SER A 65 -14.74 -18.85 -1.91
C SER A 65 -13.54 -18.89 -2.86
N GLU A 66 -12.49 -19.63 -2.52
CA GLU A 66 -11.32 -19.83 -3.38
C GLU A 66 -11.71 -20.35 -4.77
N LYS A 67 -12.72 -21.22 -4.85
CA LYS A 67 -13.25 -21.75 -6.13
C LYS A 67 -13.80 -20.67 -7.07
N ASN A 68 -14.13 -19.50 -6.54
CA ASN A 68 -14.63 -18.37 -7.31
C ASN A 68 -13.49 -17.47 -7.87
N ILE A 69 -12.23 -17.81 -7.60
CA ILE A 69 -11.07 -17.17 -8.23
C ILE A 69 -10.74 -17.90 -9.53
N VAL A 70 -11.05 -17.27 -10.66
CA VAL A 70 -10.75 -17.80 -11.99
C VAL A 70 -9.51 -17.12 -12.54
N CYS A 71 -8.41 -17.86 -12.60
CA CYS A 71 -7.15 -17.34 -13.13
C CYS A 71 -7.10 -17.54 -14.65
N VAL A 72 -7.04 -16.45 -15.41
CA VAL A 72 -7.00 -16.48 -16.89
C VAL A 72 -5.61 -16.15 -17.39
N ASN A 73 -4.97 -17.09 -18.09
CA ASN A 73 -3.71 -16.81 -18.77
C ASN A 73 -3.99 -16.02 -20.05
N SER A 74 -3.37 -14.84 -20.17
CA SER A 74 -3.52 -13.93 -21.32
C SER A 74 -3.18 -14.54 -22.68
N VAL A 75 -2.55 -15.72 -22.71
CA VAL A 75 -2.08 -16.36 -23.95
C VAL A 75 -3.20 -17.10 -24.70
N LYS A 76 -4.24 -17.60 -24.02
CA LYS A 76 -5.44 -18.19 -24.65
C LYS A 76 -6.65 -18.04 -23.73
N LEU A 77 -7.57 -17.13 -24.05
CA LEU A 77 -8.91 -17.19 -23.49
C LEU A 77 -9.49 -18.58 -23.82
N PRO A 78 -10.01 -19.34 -22.84
CA PRO A 78 -10.60 -20.65 -23.13
C PRO A 78 -11.70 -20.48 -24.19
N GLN A 79 -11.51 -21.12 -25.34
CA GLN A 79 -12.31 -20.84 -26.55
C GLN A 79 -13.80 -21.17 -26.41
N LYS A 80 -14.24 -21.84 -25.34
CA LYS A 80 -15.65 -22.18 -25.10
C LYS A 80 -16.00 -22.33 -23.60
N MET A 81 -15.80 -21.29 -22.80
CA MET A 81 -16.48 -21.19 -21.50
C MET A 81 -17.43 -20.01 -21.49
N LEU A 82 -18.72 -20.28 -21.75
CA LEU A 82 -19.83 -19.40 -21.41
C LEU A 82 -20.17 -19.66 -19.94
N ILE A 83 -19.57 -18.88 -19.03
CA ILE A 83 -20.01 -18.86 -17.63
C ILE A 83 -21.06 -17.76 -17.52
N LYS A 84 -22.30 -18.14 -17.21
CA LYS A 84 -23.33 -17.17 -16.81
C LYS A 84 -23.10 -16.82 -15.34
N ALA A 85 -22.41 -15.72 -15.11
CA ALA A 85 -22.21 -15.16 -13.79
C ALA A 85 -23.11 -13.93 -13.62
N ARG A 86 -23.73 -13.79 -12.44
CA ARG A 86 -24.57 -12.63 -12.12
C ARG A 86 -23.73 -11.46 -11.59
N ASN A 87 -22.66 -11.76 -10.85
CA ASN A 87 -21.80 -10.80 -10.20
C ASN A 87 -20.33 -11.11 -10.56
N VAL A 88 -19.81 -10.48 -11.62
CA VAL A 88 -18.40 -10.62 -12.03
C VAL A 88 -17.65 -9.35 -11.68
N PHE A 89 -16.55 -9.48 -10.94
CA PHE A 89 -15.59 -8.41 -10.78
C PHE A 89 -14.34 -8.73 -11.59
N VAL A 90 -14.10 -7.92 -12.62
CA VAL A 90 -12.84 -7.96 -13.37
C VAL A 90 -11.98 -6.84 -12.80
N PRO A 91 -10.96 -7.14 -11.99
CA PRO A 91 -10.04 -6.12 -11.50
C PRO A 91 -9.32 -5.51 -12.70
N THR A 92 -9.75 -4.31 -13.09
CA THR A 92 -9.04 -3.49 -14.07
C THR A 92 -7.96 -2.70 -13.36
N GLN A 93 -6.89 -2.35 -14.08
CA GLN A 93 -5.95 -1.37 -13.55
C GLN A 93 -6.65 -0.01 -13.53
N VAL A 94 -7.15 0.37 -12.36
CA VAL A 94 -7.62 1.73 -12.06
C VAL A 94 -6.40 2.63 -11.96
N LYS A 95 -5.72 2.86 -13.09
CA LYS A 95 -4.52 3.70 -13.15
C LYS A 95 -4.95 5.14 -13.03
N TYR A 96 -4.59 5.74 -11.89
CA TYR A 96 -4.66 7.18 -11.65
C TYR A 96 -6.07 7.78 -11.57
N ASP A 97 -7.10 6.95 -11.42
CA ASP A 97 -8.44 7.44 -11.13
C ASP A 97 -8.50 7.90 -9.68
N LYS A 98 -8.43 9.22 -9.50
CA LYS A 98 -8.47 9.82 -8.18
C LYS A 98 -9.75 9.48 -7.44
N GLU A 99 -10.90 9.60 -8.07
CA GLU A 99 -12.20 9.49 -7.41
C GLU A 99 -12.38 8.10 -6.80
N HIS A 100 -12.17 7.06 -7.61
CA HIS A 100 -12.31 5.68 -7.17
C HIS A 100 -11.25 5.30 -6.13
N LEU A 101 -9.99 5.70 -6.33
CA LEU A 101 -8.91 5.39 -5.40
C LEU A 101 -9.06 6.12 -4.07
N SER A 102 -9.33 7.43 -4.07
CA SER A 102 -9.49 8.19 -2.84
C SER A 102 -10.69 7.69 -2.03
N PHE A 103 -11.79 7.37 -2.71
CA PHE A 103 -12.99 6.81 -2.07
C PHE A 103 -12.72 5.46 -1.41
N ALA A 104 -12.11 4.51 -2.14
CA ALA A 104 -11.78 3.20 -1.61
C ALA A 104 -10.82 3.29 -0.41
N MET A 105 -9.78 4.12 -0.53
CA MET A 105 -8.80 4.30 0.54
C MET A 105 -9.43 4.97 1.78
N GLU A 106 -10.29 5.96 1.59
CA GLU A 106 -11.03 6.60 2.68
C GLU A 106 -11.96 5.64 3.40
N HIS A 107 -12.68 4.81 2.64
CA HIS A 107 -13.53 3.81 3.25
C HIS A 107 -12.75 2.79 4.07
N LEU A 108 -11.69 2.21 3.49
CA LEU A 108 -10.84 1.24 4.20
C LEU A 108 -10.24 1.87 5.46
N ARG A 109 -9.83 3.14 5.41
CA ARG A 109 -9.40 3.88 6.61
C ARG A 109 -10.50 3.93 7.66
N LYS A 110 -11.71 4.38 7.32
CA LYS A 110 -12.82 4.51 8.28
C LYS A 110 -13.23 3.15 8.86
N PHE A 111 -13.33 2.12 8.03
CA PHE A 111 -13.76 0.79 8.43
C PHE A 111 -12.78 0.15 9.41
N TYR A 112 -11.46 0.22 9.14
CA TYR A 112 -10.45 -0.40 10.00
C TYR A 112 -9.94 0.50 11.12
N TYR A 113 -10.35 1.77 11.18
CA TYR A 113 -9.87 2.70 12.19
C TYR A 113 -10.22 2.22 13.60
N ASP A 114 -9.21 2.12 14.44
CA ASP A 114 -9.32 1.68 15.82
C ASP A 114 -8.81 2.79 16.73
N GLU A 115 -9.72 3.51 17.39
CA GLU A 115 -9.38 4.62 18.29
C GLU A 115 -8.42 4.20 19.41
N ASN A 116 -8.48 2.94 19.84
CA ASN A 116 -7.68 2.39 20.93
C ASN A 116 -6.35 1.78 20.45
N PHE A 117 -5.96 2.01 19.18
CA PHE A 117 -4.71 1.51 18.64
C PHE A 117 -3.49 2.18 19.31
N ASP A 118 -2.90 1.48 20.28
CA ASP A 118 -1.82 1.94 21.14
C ASP A 118 -0.42 1.87 20.50
N LYS A 119 -0.27 1.14 19.39
CA LYS A 119 1.01 0.98 18.70
C LYS A 119 1.34 2.12 17.73
N GLY A 120 0.47 3.12 17.61
CA GLY A 120 0.57 4.22 16.65
C GLY A 120 1.89 5.00 16.72
N CYS A 121 2.30 5.57 15.60
CA CYS A 121 3.49 6.43 15.53
C CYS A 121 3.38 7.38 14.33
N GLU A 122 3.93 8.58 14.46
CA GLU A 122 3.80 9.62 13.43
C GLU A 122 4.86 9.53 12.33
N ARG A 123 6.02 8.93 12.62
CA ARG A 123 7.14 8.80 11.68
C ARG A 123 7.41 7.33 11.44
N ILE A 124 7.11 6.85 10.24
CA ILE A 124 7.21 5.44 9.89
C ILE A 124 8.21 5.26 8.76
N TYR A 125 9.13 4.32 8.94
CA TYR A 125 9.95 3.80 7.86
C TYR A 125 9.43 2.41 7.47
N ILE A 126 9.07 2.24 6.20
CA ILE A 126 8.69 0.93 5.66
C ILE A 126 9.96 0.25 5.16
N SER A 127 10.38 -0.76 5.91
CA SER A 127 11.47 -1.64 5.51
C SER A 127 11.04 -2.53 4.34
N ARG A 128 11.97 -2.77 3.42
CA ARG A 128 11.83 -3.74 2.33
C ARG A 128 12.70 -4.98 2.55
N ALA A 129 13.16 -5.24 3.78
CA ALA A 129 14.05 -6.36 4.10
C ALA A 129 13.48 -7.75 3.71
N LYS A 130 12.15 -7.90 3.63
CA LYS A 130 11.47 -9.12 3.17
C LYS A 130 10.97 -9.07 1.71
N SER A 131 11.19 -7.98 1.01
CA SER A 131 10.85 -7.87 -0.40
C SER A 131 11.88 -8.64 -1.25
N ALA A 132 11.44 -9.26 -2.34
CA ALA A 132 12.35 -10.02 -3.21
C ALA A 132 13.33 -9.16 -4.02
N LYS A 133 13.09 -7.84 -4.13
CA LYS A 133 13.90 -6.90 -4.91
C LYS A 133 13.74 -5.46 -4.42
N ARG A 134 14.69 -4.61 -4.82
CA ARG A 134 14.80 -3.19 -4.45
C ARG A 134 14.81 -3.00 -2.94
N PHE A 135 15.89 -3.44 -2.30
CA PHE A 135 16.15 -3.14 -0.89
C PHE A 135 17.30 -2.14 -0.75
N LEU A 136 17.45 -1.59 0.46
CA LEU A 136 18.62 -0.78 0.81
C LEU A 136 19.76 -1.72 1.21
N VAL A 137 20.89 -1.65 0.51
CA VAL A 137 22.04 -2.52 0.81
C VAL A 137 22.64 -2.25 2.19
N ASN A 138 22.56 -1.00 2.66
CA ASN A 138 23.00 -0.56 3.98
C ASN A 138 21.82 -0.31 4.95
N GLU A 139 20.73 -1.09 4.82
CA GLU A 139 19.49 -0.86 5.59
C GLU A 139 19.71 -0.83 7.11
N LYS A 140 20.60 -1.66 7.65
CA LYS A 140 20.87 -1.67 9.10
C LYS A 140 21.38 -0.31 9.59
N GLU A 141 22.41 0.23 8.93
CA GLU A 141 22.99 1.54 9.23
C GLU A 141 21.95 2.65 9.06
N PHE A 142 21.19 2.59 7.97
CA PHE A 142 20.14 3.54 7.65
C PHE A 142 19.03 3.57 8.71
N ARG A 143 18.54 2.40 9.12
CA ARG A 143 17.54 2.24 10.17
C ARG A 143 18.01 2.81 11.49
N GLU A 144 19.22 2.44 11.92
CA GLU A 144 19.79 2.96 13.16
C GLU A 144 19.85 4.49 13.15
N PHE A 145 20.21 5.10 12.01
CA PHE A 145 20.25 6.54 11.84
C PHE A 145 18.86 7.20 11.95
N ILE A 146 17.87 6.76 11.18
CA ILE A 146 16.52 7.37 11.19
C ILE A 146 15.76 7.12 12.49
N GLU A 147 15.94 5.94 13.11
CA GLU A 147 15.30 5.60 14.38
C GLU A 147 15.90 6.46 15.51
N LYS A 148 17.23 6.53 15.64
CA LYS A 148 17.89 7.28 16.72
C LYS A 148 17.78 8.80 16.56
N LYS A 149 17.94 9.32 15.34
CA LYS A 149 18.06 10.76 15.11
C LYS A 149 16.73 11.43 14.79
N PHE A 150 15.84 10.73 14.10
CA PHE A 150 14.57 11.29 13.65
C PHE A 150 13.35 10.61 14.30
N GLY A 151 13.55 9.61 15.17
CA GLY A 151 12.45 8.97 15.89
C GLY A 151 11.50 8.18 14.97
N PHE A 152 11.99 7.70 13.83
CA PHE A 152 11.19 6.82 12.98
C PHE A 152 10.97 5.47 13.66
N LYS A 153 9.79 4.87 13.47
CA LYS A 153 9.53 3.46 13.75
C LYS A 153 9.66 2.67 12.46
N THR A 154 10.52 1.66 12.45
CA THR A 154 10.60 0.74 11.31
C THR A 154 9.49 -0.31 11.37
N LEU A 155 8.80 -0.52 10.26
CA LEU A 155 7.80 -1.56 10.07
C LEU A 155 8.13 -2.41 8.84
N ILE A 156 7.93 -3.73 8.96
CA ILE A 156 7.93 -4.66 7.83
C ILE A 156 6.46 -4.96 7.52
N MET A 157 5.95 -4.40 6.43
CA MET A 157 4.50 -4.39 6.12
C MET A 157 3.92 -5.77 5.81
N GLU A 158 4.78 -6.75 5.53
CA GLU A 158 4.46 -8.17 5.36
C GLU A 158 4.17 -8.89 6.69
N GLU A 159 4.59 -8.32 7.83
CA GLU A 159 4.36 -8.88 9.17
C GLU A 159 3.18 -8.23 9.90
N VAL A 160 2.60 -7.17 9.31
CA VAL A 160 1.53 -6.38 9.93
C VAL A 160 0.20 -6.79 9.30
N THR A 161 -0.81 -7.05 10.14
CA THR A 161 -2.17 -7.33 9.66
C THR A 161 -2.70 -6.16 8.84
N PHE A 162 -3.66 -6.41 7.95
CA PHE A 162 -4.21 -5.32 7.14
C PHE A 162 -4.86 -4.23 8.00
N LYS A 163 -5.62 -4.59 9.04
CA LYS A 163 -6.19 -3.64 10.00
C LYS A 163 -5.11 -2.80 10.69
N ASP A 164 -4.06 -3.42 11.22
CA ASP A 164 -2.99 -2.71 11.90
C ASP A 164 -2.24 -1.78 10.93
N LYS A 165 -2.01 -2.23 9.69
CA LYS A 165 -1.39 -1.44 8.63
C LYS A 165 -2.18 -0.15 8.38
N ILE A 166 -3.50 -0.24 8.23
CA ILE A 166 -4.35 0.94 8.08
C ILE A 166 -4.23 1.88 9.30
N ASN A 167 -4.23 1.32 10.52
CA ASN A 167 -4.12 2.12 11.74
C ASN A 167 -2.77 2.83 11.88
N TYR A 168 -1.67 2.17 11.53
CA TYR A 168 -0.34 2.78 11.44
C TYR A 168 -0.31 3.91 10.40
N LEU A 169 -0.71 3.60 9.17
CA LEU A 169 -0.56 4.52 8.04
C LEU A 169 -1.47 5.75 8.16
N SER A 170 -2.69 5.59 8.66
CA SER A 170 -3.64 6.71 8.86
C SER A 170 -3.19 7.71 9.92
N ARG A 171 -2.31 7.31 10.83
CA ARG A 171 -1.72 8.17 11.88
C ARG A 171 -0.36 8.74 11.50
N ALA A 172 0.28 8.22 10.46
CA ALA A 172 1.58 8.69 10.03
C ALA A 172 1.49 10.15 9.52
N LYS A 173 2.41 10.99 9.99
CA LYS A 173 2.67 12.34 9.49
C LYS A 173 3.84 12.36 8.51
N VAL A 174 4.77 11.41 8.66
CA VAL A 174 5.88 11.18 7.76
C VAL A 174 6.00 9.69 7.48
N LEU A 175 5.92 9.32 6.21
CA LEU A 175 6.10 7.94 5.76
C LEU A 175 7.28 7.88 4.79
N LEU A 176 8.33 7.18 5.20
CA LEU A 176 9.57 7.00 4.45
C LEU A 176 9.62 5.56 3.92
N SER A 177 9.90 5.39 2.64
CA SER A 177 10.09 4.05 2.06
C SER A 177 10.96 4.10 0.82
N VAL A 178 11.52 2.95 0.44
CA VAL A 178 12.08 2.79 -0.90
C VAL A 178 10.93 2.74 -1.91
N ASP A 179 11.08 3.47 -3.01
CA ASP A 179 10.11 3.59 -4.08
C ASP A 179 9.87 2.24 -4.79
N GLY A 180 8.69 2.04 -5.37
CA GLY A 180 8.22 0.72 -5.78
C GLY A 180 6.75 0.50 -5.50
N THR A 181 6.38 -0.73 -5.15
CA THR A 181 5.00 -1.04 -4.74
C THR A 181 4.68 -0.56 -3.33
N SER A 182 5.71 -0.32 -2.50
CA SER A 182 5.59 0.18 -1.12
C SER A 182 4.98 1.57 -1.04
N ILE A 183 5.09 2.37 -2.10
CA ILE A 183 4.53 3.73 -2.15
C ILE A 183 3.00 3.73 -2.13
N MET A 184 2.34 2.63 -2.47
CA MET A 184 0.88 2.52 -2.33
C MET A 184 0.43 2.65 -0.88
N ASN A 185 1.32 2.45 0.09
CA ASN A 185 1.01 2.70 1.49
C ASN A 185 0.78 4.20 1.78
N TYR A 186 1.34 5.12 0.99
CA TYR A 186 1.10 6.56 1.12
C TYR A 186 -0.39 6.90 0.94
N ALA A 187 -1.12 6.10 0.15
CA ALA A 187 -2.56 6.27 -0.09
C ALA A 187 -3.41 6.17 1.17
N TYR A 188 -2.91 5.52 2.22
CA TYR A 188 -3.60 5.34 3.50
C TYR A 188 -3.26 6.42 4.54
N MET A 189 -2.38 7.37 4.21
CA MET A 189 -2.13 8.53 5.07
C MET A 189 -3.30 9.51 5.06
N GLN A 190 -3.44 10.30 6.12
CA GLN A 190 -4.36 11.43 6.18
C GLN A 190 -3.59 12.74 5.96
N GLY A 191 -2.98 12.86 4.78
CA GLY A 191 -2.03 13.93 4.46
C GLY A 191 -0.66 13.75 5.13
N GLY A 192 0.20 14.76 5.03
CA GLY A 192 1.57 14.72 5.54
C GLY A 192 2.61 14.42 4.45
N LYS A 193 3.80 13.98 4.87
CA LYS A 193 4.98 13.87 4.01
C LYS A 193 5.26 12.42 3.61
N ALA A 194 5.19 12.13 2.32
CA ALA A 194 5.53 10.84 1.73
C ALA A 194 6.93 10.91 1.12
N VAL A 195 7.94 10.44 1.85
CA VAL A 195 9.34 10.47 1.43
C VAL A 195 9.70 9.17 0.71
N ALA A 196 10.17 9.27 -0.53
CA ALA A 196 10.47 8.12 -1.38
C ALA A 196 11.95 8.06 -1.75
N LEU A 197 12.67 7.05 -1.25
CA LEU A 197 14.05 6.76 -1.69
C LEU A 197 13.97 6.06 -3.04
N ARG A 198 14.45 6.71 -4.11
CA ARG A 198 14.23 6.25 -5.48
C ARG A 198 15.47 6.41 -6.35
N VAL A 199 15.51 5.64 -7.42
CA VAL A 199 16.46 5.84 -8.53
C VAL A 199 15.97 6.95 -9.45
N LYS A 200 16.90 7.58 -10.18
CA LYS A 200 16.61 8.70 -11.08
C LYS A 200 15.65 8.32 -12.21
N GLU A 201 15.74 7.09 -12.70
CA GLU A 201 14.99 6.55 -13.83
C GLU A 201 13.54 6.19 -13.49
N PHE A 202 13.19 6.22 -12.21
CA PHE A 202 11.86 5.83 -11.76
C PHE A 202 10.83 6.83 -12.32
N PRO A 203 9.69 6.39 -12.90
CA PRO A 203 8.69 7.29 -13.44
C PRO A 203 7.97 8.06 -12.32
N GLU A 204 7.56 9.29 -12.60
CA GLU A 204 6.76 10.07 -11.66
C GLU A 204 5.33 9.54 -11.61
N TYR A 205 4.79 9.51 -10.40
CA TYR A 205 3.41 9.13 -10.12
C TYR A 205 2.73 10.32 -9.46
N PRO A 206 1.50 10.68 -9.85
CA PRO A 206 0.81 11.86 -9.31
C PRO A 206 0.24 11.62 -7.90
N PHE A 207 1.06 11.10 -6.98
CA PHE A 207 0.66 10.76 -5.60
C PHE A 207 0.05 11.93 -4.86
N GLN A 208 0.65 13.12 -5.00
CA GLN A 208 0.15 14.32 -4.35
C GLN A 208 -1.26 14.68 -4.83
N THR A 209 -1.48 14.69 -6.14
CA THR A 209 -2.79 15.01 -6.72
C THR A 209 -3.86 13.99 -6.34
N ILE A 210 -3.50 12.71 -6.30
CA ILE A 210 -4.44 11.61 -6.04
C ILE A 210 -4.76 11.49 -4.54
N PHE A 211 -3.74 11.47 -3.68
CA PHE A 211 -3.88 11.10 -2.27
C PHE A 211 -3.74 12.26 -1.28
N GLY A 212 -3.41 13.46 -1.75
CA GLY A 212 -3.30 14.65 -0.88
C GLY A 212 -2.11 14.60 0.08
N VAL A 213 -1.02 13.92 -0.29
CA VAL A 213 0.23 13.86 0.48
C VAL A 213 1.33 14.65 -0.22
N ASP A 214 2.23 15.25 0.54
CA ASP A 214 3.43 15.90 -0.01
C ASP A 214 4.41 14.81 -0.45
N PHE A 215 4.49 14.56 -1.75
CA PHE A 215 5.41 13.55 -2.30
C PHE A 215 6.82 14.13 -2.44
N LEU A 216 7.77 13.55 -1.70
CA LEU A 216 9.10 14.10 -1.49
C LEU A 216 10.18 13.07 -1.88
N PRO A 217 10.61 13.03 -3.15
CA PRO A 217 11.60 12.07 -3.59
C PRO A 217 13.00 12.39 -3.06
N ILE A 218 13.79 11.37 -2.77
CA ILE A 218 15.24 11.46 -2.56
C ILE A 218 15.90 10.49 -3.53
N ILE A 219 16.76 11.03 -4.39
CA ILE A 219 17.48 10.22 -5.37
C ILE A 219 18.62 9.46 -4.67
N CYS A 220 18.66 8.15 -4.85
CA CYS A 220 19.68 7.26 -4.34
C CYS A 220 20.39 6.57 -5.50
N ASP A 221 21.68 6.28 -5.31
CA ASP A 221 22.47 5.56 -6.30
C ASP A 221 22.12 4.06 -6.28
N ILE A 222 22.20 3.46 -7.46
CA ILE A 222 22.16 2.00 -7.62
C ILE A 222 23.49 1.45 -7.13
N ASP A 223 23.43 0.51 -6.20
CA ASP A 223 24.61 -0.16 -5.66
C ASP A 223 24.91 -1.45 -6.41
N THR A 224 23.91 -2.33 -6.51
CA THR A 224 24.00 -3.61 -7.21
C THR A 224 22.98 -3.61 -8.34
N PRO A 225 23.40 -3.32 -9.58
CA PRO A 225 22.53 -3.41 -10.74
C PRO A 225 22.09 -4.85 -10.94
N VAL A 226 20.78 -5.07 -11.05
CA VAL A 226 20.24 -6.37 -11.42
C VAL A 226 19.99 -6.37 -12.92
N GLU A 227 20.72 -7.23 -13.61
CA GLU A 227 20.51 -7.54 -15.00
C GLU A 227 19.25 -8.40 -15.15
N THR A 228 18.27 -7.94 -15.94
CA THR A 228 17.08 -8.75 -16.25
C THR A 228 16.79 -8.71 -17.74
N ASP A 229 16.23 -9.81 -18.25
CA ASP A 229 15.58 -9.82 -19.55
C ASP A 229 14.25 -9.07 -19.44
N PHE A 230 14.09 -7.98 -20.19
CA PHE A 230 12.85 -7.21 -20.30
C PHE A 230 11.67 -7.99 -20.92
N GLY A 231 11.81 -9.30 -21.13
CA GLY A 231 10.88 -10.14 -21.86
C GLY A 231 11.07 -10.06 -23.38
N TYR A 232 12.25 -9.60 -23.82
CA TYR A 232 12.61 -9.38 -25.22
C TYR A 232 13.98 -9.99 -25.60
N GLY A 233 14.62 -10.74 -24.70
CA GLY A 233 15.91 -11.40 -24.92
C GLY A 233 17.14 -10.52 -24.71
N ALA A 234 16.97 -9.26 -24.27
CA ALA A 234 18.07 -8.35 -23.97
C ALA A 234 18.22 -8.21 -22.45
N VAL A 235 19.33 -8.73 -21.93
CA VAL A 235 19.73 -8.58 -20.53
C VAL A 235 20.40 -7.22 -20.37
N ALA A 236 19.84 -6.36 -19.53
CA ALA A 236 20.44 -5.05 -19.23
C ALA A 236 20.22 -4.67 -17.76
N PRO A 237 21.04 -3.77 -17.19
CA PRO A 237 20.84 -3.23 -15.86
C PRO A 237 19.44 -2.63 -15.71
N THR A 238 18.66 -3.16 -14.77
CA THR A 238 17.27 -2.74 -14.57
C THR A 238 17.09 -2.01 -13.25
N TRP A 239 16.90 -0.70 -13.35
CA TRP A 239 16.66 0.18 -12.21
C TRP A 239 15.48 -0.28 -11.32
N TRP A 240 14.47 -0.94 -11.90
CA TRP A 240 13.27 -1.40 -11.18
C TRP A 240 13.48 -2.68 -10.35
N ALA A 241 14.58 -3.41 -10.56
CA ALA A 241 14.95 -4.58 -9.77
C ALA A 241 16.17 -4.34 -8.89
N SER A 242 16.97 -3.34 -9.24
CA SER A 242 18.26 -3.06 -8.61
C SER A 242 18.13 -2.57 -7.17
N ASN A 243 19.11 -2.92 -6.36
CA ASN A 243 19.20 -2.44 -4.99
C ASN A 243 19.85 -1.05 -4.97
N ILE A 244 19.45 -0.25 -3.98
CA ILE A 244 19.96 1.12 -3.83
C ILE A 244 20.73 1.25 -2.53
N LYS A 245 21.57 2.28 -2.45
CA LYS A 245 22.29 2.64 -1.24
C LYS A 245 21.82 3.98 -0.72
N ALA A 246 21.61 4.05 0.60
CA ALA A 246 21.31 5.29 1.28
C ALA A 246 22.61 6.03 1.60
N ASP A 247 22.84 7.17 0.94
CA ASP A 247 23.82 8.17 1.40
C ASP A 247 23.19 8.90 2.60
N ILE A 248 23.63 8.54 3.81
CA ILE A 248 23.05 9.05 5.06
C ILE A 248 23.22 10.57 5.22
N PRO A 249 24.43 11.16 5.04
CA PRO A 249 24.59 12.61 5.05
C PRO A 249 23.67 13.33 4.07
N TYR A 250 23.55 12.81 2.84
CA TYR A 250 22.67 13.40 1.84
C TYR A 250 21.19 13.28 2.24
N ILE A 251 20.74 12.11 2.69
CA ILE A 251 19.37 11.90 3.16
C ILE A 251 19.07 12.81 4.36
N GLU A 252 20.00 12.97 5.30
CA GLU A 252 19.84 13.90 6.43
C GLU A 252 19.56 15.32 5.94
N SER A 253 20.36 15.79 4.97
CA SER A 253 20.21 17.12 4.40
C SER A 253 18.84 17.31 3.75
N LYS A 254 18.33 16.28 3.06
CA LYS A 254 17.02 16.31 2.42
C LYS A 254 15.86 16.27 3.40
N LEU A 255 15.93 15.42 4.42
CA LEU A 255 14.91 15.36 5.48
C LEU A 255 14.75 16.73 6.15
N LYS A 256 15.86 17.40 6.50
CA LYS A 256 15.84 18.77 7.03
C LYS A 256 15.29 19.79 6.03
N ALA A 257 15.71 19.73 4.77
CA ALA A 257 15.17 20.62 3.72
C ALA A 257 13.66 20.44 3.51
N TYR A 258 13.13 19.24 3.81
CA TYR A 258 11.70 18.94 3.82
C TYR A 258 10.99 19.32 5.13
N GLY A 259 11.68 19.93 6.08
CA GLY A 259 11.13 20.30 7.40
C GLY A 259 10.86 19.11 8.31
N ILE A 260 11.54 17.97 8.09
CA ILE A 260 11.51 16.81 8.97
C ILE A 260 12.70 16.95 9.92
N GLU A 261 12.47 17.55 11.08
CA GLU A 261 13.54 17.84 12.04
C GLU A 261 13.92 16.62 12.89
N PRO A 262 15.20 16.50 13.31
CA PRO A 262 15.63 15.53 14.31
C PRO A 262 14.80 15.63 15.60
N ILE A 263 14.67 14.53 16.33
CA ILE A 263 14.06 14.59 17.66
C ILE A 263 14.96 15.41 18.59
N SER A 264 14.35 16.32 19.36
CA SER A 264 15.08 17.08 20.38
C SER A 264 15.65 16.11 21.41
N GLN A 265 16.98 16.04 21.55
CA GLN A 265 17.60 15.33 22.68
C GLN A 265 17.44 16.17 23.95
N ASN A 266 16.26 16.10 24.58
CA ASN A 266 16.12 16.50 25.98
C ASN A 266 16.09 15.23 26.85
N PRO A 267 17.14 14.93 27.63
CA PRO A 267 17.06 13.93 28.66
C PRO A 267 16.37 14.54 29.89
N SER A 268 15.06 14.32 30.04
CA SER A 268 14.38 14.42 31.34
C SER A 268 12.97 13.83 31.30
N THR A 269 12.83 12.70 31.99
CA THR A 269 11.72 12.39 32.92
C THR A 269 10.45 13.23 32.78
N GLN A 270 9.40 12.63 32.21
CA GLN A 270 8.05 12.67 32.78
C GLN A 270 7.36 11.32 32.54
N ALA A 271 7.77 10.32 33.32
CA ALA A 271 6.82 9.34 33.83
C ALA A 271 6.29 9.90 35.15
N ASN A 272 4.99 9.72 35.36
CA ASN A 272 4.21 9.93 36.59
C ASN A 272 3.87 11.39 36.95
N THR A 273 2.64 11.80 36.67
CA THR A 273 1.58 11.87 37.71
C THR A 273 0.30 12.45 37.11
N HIS A 274 -0.74 11.63 36.94
CA HIS A 274 -2.13 12.02 37.22
C HIS A 274 -2.98 10.75 37.38
N LEU A 275 -2.83 10.11 38.54
CA LEU A 275 -3.90 9.34 39.17
C LEU A 275 -4.27 10.09 40.46
N LYS A 276 -5.56 10.43 40.56
CA LYS A 276 -6.37 10.68 41.77
C LYS A 276 -6.13 11.97 42.59
N GLN A 277 -7.12 12.86 42.50
CA GLN A 277 -7.97 13.33 43.63
C GLN A 277 -9.37 13.57 43.00
N SER A 278 -10.45 12.81 43.24
CA SER A 278 -11.31 12.55 44.41
C SER A 278 -12.02 13.77 45.03
N ASN A 279 -13.35 13.63 45.14
CA ASN A 279 -14.36 14.34 45.97
C ASN A 279 -15.21 15.38 45.21
N THR A 280 -16.55 15.42 45.26
CA THR A 280 -17.57 14.85 46.19
C THR A 280 -18.98 14.92 45.51
N PRO A 281 -20.05 14.32 46.08
CA PRO A 281 -21.32 14.00 45.42
C PRO A 281 -22.29 15.18 45.31
N LYS A 282 -23.23 15.10 44.37
CA LYS A 282 -24.42 15.95 44.34
C LYS A 282 -25.65 15.14 44.76
N GLU A 283 -26.45 15.84 45.55
CA GLU A 283 -27.72 15.53 46.19
C GLU A 283 -28.78 14.88 45.28
#